data_AF-A0A4Q4BSP9-F1
#
_entry.id   AF-A0A4Q4BSP9-F1
#
_cell.length_a   1.000
_cell.length_b   1.000
_cell.length_c   1.000
_cell.angle_alpha   90.00
_cell.angle_beta   90.00
_cell.angle_gamma   90.00
#
_symmetry.space_group_name_H-M   'P 1'
#
loop_
_entity.id
_entity.type
_entity.pdbx_description
1 polymer ?
#
loop_
_entity_poly.entity_id
_entity_poly.type
_entity_poly.pdbx_seq_one_letter_code
_entity_poly.pdbx_strand_id
1 'polypeptide(L)'
;GGALESDALPASLVLPMGRGGPAFLAFPNFDVYLAWNNSLVYSLTAGYFSTRLAGAPPIDMGTPQPGLSVEDMKALQTKLAGRGYDVGKIDGILGGNTRDAVRREQIRLGMPADGWPTAELLAAD
;
A
#
# COMPACT_ATOMS: atom_id res chain seq x y z
N GLY A 1 0.54 -12.84 -18.40
CA GLY A 1 1.91 -13.00 -17.88
C GLY A 1 2.18 -14.48 -17.77
N GLY A 2 3.43 -14.90 -18.02
CA GLY A 2 3.85 -16.27 -17.71
C GLY A 2 4.10 -16.44 -16.21
N ALA A 3 4.35 -17.69 -15.78
CA ALA A 3 4.89 -17.92 -14.45
C ALA A 3 6.23 -17.20 -14.31
N LEU A 4 6.47 -16.57 -13.16
CA LEU A 4 7.79 -16.02 -12.85
C LEU A 4 8.78 -17.19 -12.78
N GLU A 5 9.99 -16.96 -13.28
CA GLU A 5 11.07 -17.93 -13.07
C GLU A 5 11.29 -18.12 -11.57
N SER A 6 11.50 -19.36 -11.16
CA SER A 6 11.84 -19.69 -9.78
C SER A 6 13.31 -19.32 -9.54
N ASP A 7 13.57 -18.03 -9.34
CA ASP A 7 14.86 -17.51 -8.94
C ASP A 7 14.96 -17.30 -7.41
N ALA A 8 16.10 -16.79 -6.95
CA ALA A 8 16.35 -16.47 -5.55
C ALA A 8 16.43 -14.95 -5.30
N LEU A 9 15.86 -14.13 -6.19
CA LEU A 9 15.92 -12.68 -6.04
C LEU A 9 15.04 -12.24 -4.86
N PRO A 10 15.55 -11.37 -3.97
CA PRO A 10 14.73 -10.83 -2.91
C PRO A 10 13.59 -10.01 -3.52
N ALA A 11 12.38 -10.20 -3.00
CA ALA A 11 11.19 -9.48 -3.44
C ALA A 11 10.33 -9.06 -2.25
N SER A 12 9.63 -7.94 -2.40
CA SER A 12 8.63 -7.44 -1.46
C SER A 12 7.23 -7.57 -2.06
N LEU A 13 6.26 -7.99 -1.26
CA LEU A 13 4.85 -7.98 -1.65
C LEU A 13 4.27 -6.57 -1.48
N VAL A 14 3.75 -6.01 -2.58
CA VAL A 14 3.11 -4.70 -2.60
C VAL A 14 1.61 -4.85 -2.84
N LEU A 15 0.82 -4.36 -1.88
CA LEU A 15 -0.65 -4.35 -1.90
C LEU A 15 -1.13 -2.88 -1.90
N PRO A 16 -1.20 -2.21 -3.07
CA PRO A 16 -1.55 -0.79 -3.12
C PRO A 16 -2.94 -0.49 -2.57
N MET A 17 -3.87 -1.45 -2.64
CA MET A 17 -5.28 -1.33 -2.27
C MET A 17 -5.73 -2.43 -1.27
N GLY A 18 -4.81 -2.88 -0.42
CA GLY A 18 -5.05 -3.95 0.54
C GLY A 18 -5.16 -5.34 -0.10
N ARG A 19 -5.45 -6.34 0.72
CA ARG A 19 -5.44 -7.77 0.33
C ARG A 19 -6.51 -8.18 -0.68
N GLY A 20 -7.55 -7.36 -0.85
CA GLY A 20 -8.63 -7.60 -1.81
C GLY A 20 -8.35 -7.03 -3.21
N GLY A 21 -7.29 -6.22 -3.35
CA GLY A 21 -6.90 -5.60 -4.60
C GLY A 21 -5.77 -6.33 -5.33
N PRO A 22 -5.17 -5.69 -6.35
CA PRO A 22 -4.05 -6.26 -7.08
C PRO A 22 -2.83 -6.43 -6.18
N ALA A 23 -2.02 -7.45 -6.45
CA ALA A 23 -0.78 -7.74 -5.75
C ALA A 23 0.40 -7.73 -6.72
N PHE A 24 1.52 -7.15 -6.27
CA PHE A 24 2.74 -7.06 -7.06
C PHE A 24 3.93 -7.57 -6.26
N LEU A 25 4.89 -8.18 -6.96
CA LEU A 25 6.23 -8.39 -6.42
C LEU A 25 7.12 -7.24 -6.86
N ALA A 26 7.64 -6.50 -5.89
CA ALA A 26 8.64 -5.47 -6.09
C ALA A 26 10.04 -6.05 -5.86
N PHE A 27 10.87 -5.97 -6.88
CA PHE A 27 12.28 -6.37 -6.83
C PHE A 27 13.16 -5.15 -6.51
N PRO A 28 14.48 -5.31 -6.27
CA PRO A 28 15.35 -4.19 -5.86
C PRO A 28 15.41 -3.02 -6.85
N ASN A 29 15.06 -3.23 -8.12
CA ASN A 29 14.93 -2.15 -9.09
C ASN A 29 13.76 -1.21 -8.77
N PHE A 30 12.75 -1.65 -8.03
CA PHE A 30 11.61 -0.82 -7.62
C PHE A 30 12.02 0.27 -6.62
N ASP A 31 13.05 0.02 -5.79
CA ASP A 31 13.57 1.01 -4.84
C ASP A 31 14.10 2.26 -5.54
N VAL A 32 14.59 2.11 -6.79
CA VAL A 32 15.03 3.23 -7.63
C VAL A 32 13.86 4.16 -7.98
N TYR A 33 12.66 3.61 -8.23
CA TYR A 33 11.47 4.42 -8.49
C TYR A 33 11.05 5.20 -7.23
N LEU A 34 11.11 4.58 -6.05
CA LEU A 34 10.79 5.23 -4.79
C LEU A 34 11.81 6.32 -4.41
N ALA A 35 13.08 6.15 -4.76
CA ALA A 35 14.10 7.18 -4.60
C ALA A 35 13.85 8.41 -5.50
N TRP A 36 13.34 8.20 -6.72
CA TRP A 36 12.95 9.29 -7.62
C TRP A 36 11.64 9.97 -7.19
N ASN A 37 10.64 9.20 -6.79
CA ASN A 37 9.37 9.69 -6.28
C ASN A 37 8.88 8.82 -5.12
N ASN A 38 8.82 9.40 -3.92
CA ASN A 38 8.47 8.69 -2.69
C ASN A 38 6.95 8.38 -2.55
N SER A 39 6.20 8.35 -3.65
CA SER A 39 4.81 7.92 -3.68
C SER A 39 4.72 6.50 -4.25
N LEU A 40 4.31 5.55 -3.39
CA LEU A 40 4.12 4.15 -3.77
C LEU A 40 3.19 4.00 -4.98
N VAL A 41 2.04 4.69 -4.96
CA VAL A 41 1.03 4.57 -6.03
C VAL A 41 1.57 5.10 -7.36
N TYR A 42 2.29 6.23 -7.32
CA TYR A 42 2.88 6.82 -8.51
C TYR A 42 3.95 5.90 -9.12
N SER A 43 4.92 5.47 -8.30
CA SER A 43 6.01 4.60 -8.72
C SER A 43 5.52 3.24 -9.21
N LEU A 44 4.50 2.67 -8.55
CA LEU A 44 3.86 1.44 -9.00
C LEU A 44 3.13 1.61 -10.33
N THR A 45 2.45 2.75 -10.53
CA THR A 45 1.77 3.04 -11.80
C THR A 45 2.76 3.15 -12.94
N ALA A 46 3.91 3.80 -12.74
CA ALA A 46 4.98 3.88 -13.73
C ALA A 46 5.50 2.48 -14.11
N GLY A 47 5.84 1.65 -13.10
CA GLY A 47 6.27 0.27 -13.34
C GLY A 47 5.22 -0.58 -14.06
N TYR A 48 3.96 -0.50 -13.62
CA TYR A 48 2.85 -1.20 -14.26
C TYR A 48 2.67 -0.76 -15.73
N PHE A 49 2.72 0.54 -16.02
CA PHE A 49 2.57 1.03 -17.38
C PHE A 49 3.69 0.53 -18.30
N SER A 50 4.93 0.45 -17.80
CA SER A 50 6.03 -0.18 -18.55
C SER A 50 5.73 -1.63 -18.92
N THR A 51 5.12 -2.42 -18.03
CA THR A 51 4.71 -3.80 -18.37
C THR A 51 3.60 -3.84 -19.44
N ARG A 52 2.67 -2.87 -19.40
CA ARG A 52 1.59 -2.76 -20.40
C ARG A 52 2.13 -2.39 -21.77
N LEU A 53 3.11 -1.48 -21.84
CA LEU A 53 3.82 -1.16 -23.08
C LEU A 53 4.59 -2.36 -23.65
N ALA A 54 5.12 -3.23 -22.79
CA ALA A 54 5.78 -4.48 -23.18
C ALA A 54 4.81 -5.63 -23.54
N GLY A 55 3.49 -5.37 -23.60
CA GLY A 55 2.49 -6.34 -24.02
C GLY A 55 1.92 -7.24 -22.92
N ALA A 56 2.24 -6.99 -21.64
CA ALA A 56 1.59 -7.70 -20.54
C ALA A 56 0.07 -7.40 -20.54
N PRO A 57 -0.82 -8.33 -20.14
CA PRO A 57 -2.25 -8.09 -20.04
C PRO A 57 -2.60 -7.03 -18.97
N PRO A 58 -3.84 -6.50 -18.94
CA PRO A 58 -4.30 -5.64 -17.85
C PRO A 58 -4.20 -6.37 -16.50
N ILE A 59 -3.93 -5.62 -15.43
CA ILE A 59 -4.03 -6.16 -14.07
C ILE A 59 -5.48 -6.55 -13.75
N ASP A 60 -5.64 -7.63 -13.01
CA ASP A 60 -6.89 -7.92 -12.32
C ASP A 60 -6.99 -7.00 -11.10
N MET A 61 -8.05 -6.20 -11.04
CA MET A 61 -8.26 -5.26 -9.95
C MET A 61 -8.79 -5.92 -8.68
N GLY A 62 -9.31 -7.15 -8.77
CA GLY A 62 -9.99 -7.81 -7.67
C GLY A 62 -11.19 -7.01 -7.15
N THR A 63 -11.42 -7.07 -5.84
CA THR A 63 -12.50 -6.36 -5.13
C THR A 63 -11.95 -5.70 -3.87
N PRO A 64 -11.14 -4.64 -4.00
CA PRO A 64 -10.55 -3.96 -2.86
C PRO A 64 -11.63 -3.27 -2.02
N GLN A 65 -11.41 -3.19 -0.72
CA GLN A 65 -12.25 -2.35 0.13
C GLN A 65 -12.04 -0.87 -0.26
N PRO A 66 -13.09 -0.03 -0.23
CA PRO A 66 -12.93 1.40 -0.44
C PRO A 66 -11.92 2.00 0.54
N GLY A 67 -11.03 2.84 0.02
CA GLY A 67 -10.16 3.65 0.88
C GLY A 67 -10.95 4.77 1.56
N LEU A 68 -10.34 5.38 2.57
CA LEU A 68 -10.92 6.51 3.28
C LEU A 68 -10.96 7.78 2.42
N SER A 69 -11.91 8.67 2.74
CA SER A 69 -11.88 10.06 2.29
C SER A 69 -10.65 10.80 2.83
N VAL A 70 -10.35 11.98 2.32
CA VAL A 70 -9.21 12.79 2.82
C VAL A 70 -9.45 13.17 4.28
N GLU A 71 -10.68 13.54 4.63
CA GLU A 71 -11.11 13.90 5.99
C GLU A 71 -10.98 12.71 6.95
N ASP A 72 -11.48 11.54 6.55
CA ASP A 72 -11.40 10.32 7.35
C ASP A 72 -9.96 9.82 7.50
N MET A 73 -9.13 9.98 6.47
CA MET A 73 -7.71 9.64 6.54
C MET A 73 -6.98 10.53 7.54
N LYS A 74 -7.28 11.83 7.58
CA LYS A 74 -6.72 12.74 8.60
C LYS A 74 -7.17 12.35 10.00
N ALA A 75 -8.43 11.93 10.16
CA ALA A 75 -8.93 11.42 11.44
C ALA A 75 -8.17 10.16 11.87
N LEU A 76 -7.96 9.22 10.95
CA LEU A 76 -7.17 8.02 11.20
C LEU A 76 -5.71 8.35 11.58
N GLN A 77 -5.04 9.20 10.80
CA GLN A 77 -3.67 9.65 11.09
C GLN A 77 -3.57 10.30 12.48
N THR A 78 -4.55 11.15 12.84
CA THR A 78 -4.63 11.76 14.17
C THR A 78 -4.78 10.71 15.27
N LYS A 79 -5.68 9.73 15.07
CA LYS A 79 -5.90 8.62 16.02
C LYS A 79 -4.63 7.80 16.21
N LEU A 80 -3.95 7.44 15.12
CA LEU A 80 -2.71 6.67 15.15
C LEU A 80 -1.56 7.45 15.80
N ALA A 81 -1.42 8.74 15.51
CA ALA A 81 -0.44 9.61 16.15
C ALA A 81 -0.69 9.73 17.67
N GLY A 82 -1.95 9.84 18.09
CA GLY A 82 -2.34 9.85 19.50
C GLY A 82 -2.01 8.55 20.25
N ARG A 83 -1.82 7.43 19.52
CA ARG A 83 -1.35 6.15 20.06
C ARG A 83 0.18 5.99 20.05
N GLY A 84 0.90 6.99 19.57
CA GLY A 84 2.36 6.98 19.51
C GLY A 84 2.95 6.37 18.23
N TYR A 85 2.15 6.14 17.19
CA TYR A 85 2.69 5.75 15.88
C TYR A 85 3.21 6.98 15.13
N ASP A 86 4.34 6.83 14.42
CA ASP A 86 4.79 7.81 13.43
C ASP A 86 3.96 7.65 12.14
N VAL A 87 3.13 8.64 11.86
CA VAL A 87 2.33 8.73 10.61
C VAL A 87 2.89 9.76 9.64
N GLY A 88 3.99 10.45 9.99
CA GLY A 88 4.44 11.65 9.28
C GLY A 88 3.47 12.82 9.47
N LYS A 89 3.08 13.48 8.37
CA LYS A 89 2.15 14.61 8.39
C LYS A 89 0.70 14.11 8.40
N ILE A 90 -0.16 14.79 9.17
CA ILE A 90 -1.62 14.56 9.16
C ILE A 90 -2.22 15.38 8.00
N ASP A 91 -2.04 14.88 6.78
CA ASP A 91 -2.41 15.54 5.53
C ASP A 91 -3.50 14.79 4.73
N GLY A 92 -3.90 13.61 5.20
CA GLY A 92 -4.88 12.75 4.52
C GLY A 92 -4.26 11.92 3.40
N ILE A 93 -2.93 11.88 3.29
CA ILE A 93 -2.22 11.09 2.27
C ILE A 93 -1.71 9.77 2.89
N LEU A 94 -1.98 8.67 2.20
CA LEU A 94 -1.50 7.34 2.57
C LEU A 94 -0.04 7.13 2.14
N GLY A 95 0.89 7.81 2.83
CA GLY A 95 2.33 7.65 2.67
C GLY A 95 2.90 6.40 3.37
N GLY A 96 4.22 6.20 3.25
CA GLY A 96 4.93 5.06 3.86
C GLY A 96 4.70 4.96 5.38
N ASN A 97 4.98 6.04 6.11
CA ASN A 97 4.79 6.09 7.57
C ASN A 97 3.33 5.78 7.98
N THR A 98 2.34 6.40 7.31
CA THR A 98 0.92 6.11 7.56
C THR A 98 0.61 4.63 7.29
N ARG A 99 1.11 4.02 6.21
CA ARG A 99 0.89 2.60 5.90
C ARG A 99 1.49 1.69 6.97
N ASP A 100 2.67 2.00 7.46
CA ASP A 100 3.32 1.21 8.50
C ASP A 100 2.60 1.34 9.85
N ALA A 101 2.15 2.55 10.20
CA ALA A 101 1.29 2.76 11.37
C ALA A 101 -0.03 1.98 11.26
N VAL A 102 -0.68 2.01 10.09
CA VAL A 102 -1.89 1.23 9.81
C VAL A 102 -1.64 -0.27 9.99
N ARG A 103 -0.56 -0.83 9.43
CA ARG A 103 -0.23 -2.25 9.60
C ARG A 103 -0.06 -2.61 11.07
N ARG A 104 0.68 -1.80 11.83
CA ARG A 104 0.92 -2.05 13.26
C ARG A 104 -0.38 -2.00 14.05
N GLU A 105 -1.27 -1.07 13.73
CA GLU A 105 -2.56 -0.98 14.39
C GLU A 105 -3.49 -2.14 14.01
N GLN A 106 -3.52 -2.56 12.75
CA GLN A 106 -4.23 -3.76 12.31
C GLN A 106 -3.75 -4.99 13.09
N ILE A 107 -2.44 -5.16 13.28
CA ILE A 107 -1.87 -6.26 14.09
C ILE A 107 -2.37 -6.16 15.53
N ARG A 108 -2.30 -4.97 16.16
CA ARG A 108 -2.77 -4.76 17.54
C ARG A 108 -4.25 -5.14 17.70
N LEU A 109 -5.06 -4.84 16.70
CA LEU A 109 -6.50 -5.11 16.66
C LEU A 109 -6.86 -6.53 16.22
N GLY A 110 -5.89 -7.36 15.82
CA GLY A 110 -6.16 -8.69 15.26
C GLY A 110 -6.79 -8.68 13.86
N MET A 111 -6.71 -7.55 13.16
CA MET A 111 -7.16 -7.40 11.78
C MET A 111 -6.09 -7.90 10.78
N PRO A 112 -6.46 -8.22 9.53
CA PRO A 112 -5.48 -8.48 8.48
C PRO A 112 -4.53 -7.28 8.30
N ALA A 113 -3.23 -7.51 8.50
CA ALA A 113 -2.20 -6.47 8.50
C ALA A 113 -1.72 -6.08 7.08
N ASP A 114 -2.64 -5.71 6.20
CA ASP A 114 -2.36 -5.39 4.80
C ASP A 114 -1.93 -3.93 4.56
N GLY A 115 -2.03 -3.07 5.58
CA GLY A 115 -1.66 -1.67 5.50
C GLY A 115 -2.65 -0.80 4.74
N TRP A 116 -3.88 -1.30 4.51
CA TRP A 116 -4.94 -0.56 3.86
C TRP A 116 -5.91 0.05 4.87
N PRO A 117 -6.05 1.39 4.90
CA PRO A 117 -6.96 2.06 5.80
C PRO A 117 -8.41 1.91 5.32
N THR A 118 -9.24 1.36 6.20
CA THR A 118 -10.67 1.12 5.95
C THR A 118 -11.52 1.85 6.99
N ALA A 119 -12.82 2.01 6.71
CA ALA A 119 -13.76 2.57 7.68
C ALA A 119 -13.85 1.74 8.97
N GLU A 120 -13.71 0.41 8.84
CA GLU A 120 -13.64 -0.51 9.98
C GLU A 120 -12.45 -0.20 10.90
N LEU A 121 -11.25 0.00 10.33
CA LEU A 121 -10.07 0.36 11.11
C LEU A 121 -10.25 1.72 11.81
N LEU A 122 -10.81 2.72 11.12
CA LEU A 122 -11.04 4.04 11.71
C LEU A 122 -11.99 3.97 12.92
N ALA A 123 -13.02 3.12 12.83
CA ALA A 123 -14.02 2.93 13.88
C ALA A 123 -13.54 2.05 15.06
N ALA A 124 -12.46 1.28 14.91
CA ALA A 124 -11.99 0.32 15.93
C ALA A 124 -11.09 0.95 17.00
N ASP A 125 -11.19 0.51 18.27
CA ASP A 125 -10.51 1.11 19.44
C ASP A 125 -9.34 0.33 20.05
#